data_AF-A0A3Z1CN75-F1
#
_entry.id   AF-A0A3Z1CN75-F1
#
_cell.length_a   1.000
_cell.length_b   1.000
_cell.length_c   1.000
_cell.angle_alpha   90.00
_cell.angle_beta   90.00
_cell.angle_gamma   90.00
#
_symmetry.space_group_name_H-M   'P 1'
#
loop_
_entity.id
_entity.type
_entity.pdbx_description
1 polymer ?
#
loop_
_entity_poly.entity_id
_entity_poly.type
_entity_poly.pdbx_seq_one_letter_code
_entity_poly.pdbx_strand_id
1 'polypeptide(L)'
;MTLLERIKRVTEKNSEGVKTPDVDLDALIDTIYIGCRSMFCENPDLKNNYTLQNCLRKANYHNEARVIDNILQEKKFTDSIMKDESFFSLVKLVSNKSIAHQESLSGKKREKIDYRYKFLNDNSNICEFQYYIFRCHRIYENIVKEYGDTLLNELKIKNNDI
;
A
#
# COMPACT_ATOMS: atom_id res chain seq x y z
N MET A 1 5.21 -9.94 -11.11
CA MET A 1 3.83 -9.60 -10.73
C MET A 1 3.84 -8.33 -9.87
N THR A 2 3.16 -7.28 -10.31
CA THR A 2 3.04 -5.99 -9.60
C THR A 2 2.10 -6.12 -8.40
N LEU A 3 2.08 -5.11 -7.52
CA LEU A 3 1.13 -5.08 -6.39
C LEU A 3 -0.32 -5.09 -6.89
N LEU A 4 -0.64 -4.33 -7.94
CA LEU A 4 -1.98 -4.28 -8.52
C LEU A 4 -2.40 -5.63 -9.14
N GLU A 5 -1.50 -6.31 -9.85
CA GLU A 5 -1.76 -7.64 -10.39
C GLU A 5 -2.03 -8.68 -9.29
N ARG A 6 -1.31 -8.59 -8.15
CA ARG A 6 -1.56 -9.45 -6.99
C ARG A 6 -2.96 -9.26 -6.44
N ILE A 7 -3.39 -8.01 -6.27
CA ILE A 7 -4.71 -7.73 -5.71
C ILE A 7 -5.82 -8.14 -6.69
N LYS A 8 -5.63 -7.89 -7.99
CA LYS A 8 -6.55 -8.39 -9.03
C LYS A 8 -6.72 -9.91 -8.93
N ARG A 9 -5.61 -10.64 -8.74
CA ARG A 9 -5.63 -12.09 -8.60
C ARG A 9 -6.37 -12.57 -7.35
N VAL A 10 -6.35 -11.82 -6.25
CA VAL A 10 -7.20 -12.11 -5.08
C VAL A 10 -8.67 -11.96 -5.47
N THR A 11 -9.06 -10.85 -6.10
CA THR A 11 -10.45 -10.64 -6.55
C THR A 11 -10.92 -11.72 -7.52
N GLU A 12 -10.06 -12.15 -8.45
CA GLU A 12 -10.33 -13.27 -9.36
C GLU A 12 -10.57 -14.57 -8.57
N LYS A 13 -9.67 -14.93 -7.63
CA LYS A 13 -9.84 -16.11 -6.76
C LYS A 13 -11.11 -16.04 -5.89
N ASN A 14 -11.48 -14.87 -5.37
CA ASN A 14 -12.71 -14.71 -4.58
C ASN A 14 -13.96 -15.03 -5.41
N SER A 15 -13.90 -14.77 -6.72
CA SER A 15 -14.98 -15.00 -7.68
C SER A 15 -15.17 -16.47 -8.05
N GLU A 16 -14.13 -17.30 -7.86
CA GLU A 16 -14.13 -18.72 -8.18
C GLU A 16 -14.83 -19.60 -7.11
N GLY A 17 -15.22 -19.03 -5.96
CA GLY A 17 -15.87 -19.75 -4.86
C GLY A 17 -14.90 -20.64 -4.09
N VAL A 18 -14.25 -20.08 -3.06
CA VAL A 18 -13.13 -20.74 -2.37
C VAL A 18 -13.57 -21.98 -1.56
N LYS A 19 -12.90 -23.12 -1.79
CA LYS A 19 -12.86 -24.28 -0.88
C LYS A 19 -11.73 -24.07 0.14
N THR A 20 -12.06 -24.11 1.42
CA THR A 20 -11.12 -23.96 2.54
C THR A 20 -10.18 -25.17 2.72
N PRO A 21 -8.91 -24.99 3.17
CA PRO A 21 -8.06 -23.79 3.17
C PRO A 21 -7.27 -23.62 1.86
N ASP A 22 -7.12 -22.38 1.38
CA ASP A 22 -6.33 -22.05 0.17
C ASP A 22 -5.01 -21.37 0.58
N VAL A 23 -3.98 -22.18 0.80
CA VAL A 23 -2.62 -21.72 1.19
C VAL A 23 -2.03 -20.72 0.18
N ASP A 24 -2.38 -20.85 -1.10
CA ASP A 24 -1.89 -19.95 -2.14
C ASP A 24 -2.56 -18.56 -2.03
N LEU A 25 -3.83 -18.51 -1.63
CA LEU A 25 -4.54 -17.26 -1.38
C LEU A 25 -3.96 -16.52 -0.17
N ASP A 26 -3.69 -17.24 0.91
CA ASP A 26 -3.08 -16.65 2.12
C ASP A 26 -1.68 -16.09 1.81
N ALA A 27 -0.85 -16.85 1.09
CA ALA A 27 0.47 -16.40 0.65
C ALA A 27 0.40 -15.16 -0.26
N LEU A 28 -0.61 -15.08 -1.13
CA LEU A 28 -0.87 -13.92 -1.97
C LEU A 28 -1.25 -12.69 -1.15
N ILE A 29 -2.12 -12.86 -0.16
CA ILE A 29 -2.52 -11.81 0.79
C ILE A 29 -1.32 -11.31 1.60
N ASP A 30 -0.48 -12.20 2.14
CA ASP A 30 0.72 -11.80 2.87
C ASP A 30 1.68 -10.99 1.98
N THR A 31 1.83 -11.39 0.72
CA THR A 31 2.65 -10.65 -0.25
C THR A 31 2.09 -9.24 -0.53
N ILE A 32 0.76 -9.07 -0.53
CA ILE A 32 0.13 -7.75 -0.68
C ILE A 32 0.48 -6.85 0.51
N TYR A 33 0.32 -7.34 1.75
CA TYR A 33 0.67 -6.57 2.94
C TYR A 33 2.15 -6.20 2.99
N ILE A 34 3.05 -7.15 2.67
CA ILE A 34 4.49 -6.89 2.61
C ILE A 34 4.82 -5.87 1.53
N GLY A 35 4.25 -6.00 0.33
CA GLY A 35 4.45 -5.04 -0.76
C GLY A 35 3.98 -3.64 -0.39
N CYS A 36 2.80 -3.53 0.24
CA CYS A 36 2.28 -2.25 0.74
C CYS A 36 3.20 -1.65 1.79
N ARG A 37 3.74 -2.47 2.71
CA ARG A 37 4.68 -1.99 3.72
C ARG A 37 5.91 -1.39 3.07
N SER A 38 6.54 -2.12 2.14
CA SER A 38 7.75 -1.67 1.44
C SER A 38 7.51 -0.40 0.62
N MET A 39 6.32 -0.21 0.04
CA MET A 39 5.99 0.96 -0.77
C MET A 39 5.57 2.18 0.06
N PHE A 40 4.85 1.97 1.16
CA PHE A 40 4.12 3.04 1.85
C PHE A 40 4.43 3.16 3.34
N CYS A 41 4.77 2.07 4.03
CA CYS A 41 4.72 2.01 5.50
C CYS A 41 6.06 1.61 6.11
N GLU A 42 7.01 2.55 6.15
CA GLU A 42 8.19 2.44 7.00
C GLU A 42 8.34 3.65 7.91
N ASN A 43 9.08 3.46 9.01
CA ASN A 43 9.21 4.45 10.07
C ASN A 43 9.72 5.78 9.47
N PRO A 44 9.06 6.93 9.72
CA PRO A 44 9.55 8.25 9.30
C PRO A 44 11.00 8.55 9.73
N ASP A 45 11.48 7.91 10.80
CA ASP A 45 12.85 8.04 11.28
C ASP A 45 13.88 7.28 10.39
N LEU A 46 13.43 6.36 9.55
CA LEU A 46 14.26 5.61 8.58
C LEU A 46 14.28 6.33 7.23
N LYS A 47 14.84 7.55 7.22
CA LYS A 47 14.90 8.47 6.06
C LYS A 47 15.65 7.93 4.83
N ASN A 48 16.31 6.77 4.95
CA ASN A 48 17.13 6.19 3.90
C ASN A 48 16.35 5.26 2.94
N ASN A 49 15.11 4.88 3.27
CA ASN A 49 14.34 3.94 2.47
C ASN A 49 13.47 4.60 1.40
N TYR A 50 13.25 3.88 0.29
CA TYR A 50 12.63 4.35 -0.95
C TYR A 50 11.10 4.17 -0.99
N THR A 51 10.39 4.52 0.10
CA THR A 51 8.92 4.63 0.04
C THR A 51 8.50 5.78 -0.87
N LEU A 52 7.29 5.75 -1.43
CA LEU A 52 6.85 6.77 -2.39
C LEU A 52 7.00 8.19 -1.84
N GLN A 53 6.51 8.42 -0.62
CA GLN A 53 6.59 9.72 0.06
C GLN A 53 8.04 10.13 0.36
N ASN A 54 8.96 9.19 0.64
CA ASN A 54 10.36 9.51 0.88
C ASN A 54 11.08 9.87 -0.42
N CYS A 55 10.78 9.17 -1.51
CA CYS A 55 11.30 9.51 -2.84
C CYS A 55 10.89 10.93 -3.24
N LEU A 56 9.61 11.28 -3.04
CA LEU A 56 9.11 12.64 -3.28
C LEU A 56 9.82 13.68 -2.42
N ARG A 57 10.01 13.42 -1.11
CA ARG A 57 10.77 14.33 -0.24
C ARG A 57 12.22 14.51 -0.69
N LYS A 58 12.91 13.45 -1.10
CA LYS A 58 14.30 13.52 -1.62
C LYS A 58 14.38 14.33 -2.91
N ALA A 59 13.32 14.34 -3.70
CA ALA A 59 13.19 15.14 -4.92
C ALA A 59 12.55 16.53 -4.68
N ASN A 60 12.42 16.98 -3.42
CA ASN A 60 11.84 18.27 -3.01
C ASN A 60 10.32 18.45 -3.27
N TYR A 61 9.60 17.37 -3.59
CA TYR A 61 8.13 17.34 -3.72
C TYR A 61 7.44 17.13 -2.35
N HIS A 62 7.62 18.09 -1.45
CA HIS A 62 7.17 17.97 -0.05
C HIS A 62 5.65 18.00 0.11
N ASN A 63 4.93 18.72 -0.76
CA ASN A 63 3.48 18.84 -0.69
C ASN A 63 2.81 17.51 -1.04
N GLU A 64 3.24 16.88 -2.12
CA GLU A 64 2.75 15.60 -2.61
C GLU A 64 3.06 14.47 -1.64
N ALA A 65 4.27 14.49 -1.06
CA ALA A 65 4.62 13.58 0.02
C ALA A 65 3.65 13.72 1.21
N ARG A 66 3.30 14.94 1.61
CA ARG A 66 2.33 15.20 2.68
C ARG A 66 0.92 14.73 2.32
N VAL A 67 0.49 14.89 1.06
CA VAL A 67 -0.81 14.36 0.60
C VAL A 67 -0.83 12.83 0.71
N ILE A 68 0.24 12.15 0.32
CA ILE A 68 0.38 10.69 0.50
C ILE A 68 0.33 10.33 1.99
N ASP A 69 1.05 11.02 2.87
CA ASP A 69 0.99 10.76 4.31
C ASP A 69 -0.44 10.85 4.84
N ASN A 70 -1.17 11.90 4.45
CA ASN A 70 -2.55 12.12 4.86
C ASN A 70 -3.45 10.97 4.39
N ILE A 71 -3.32 10.53 3.14
CA ILE A 71 -4.06 9.37 2.60
C ILE A 71 -3.80 8.13 3.47
N LEU A 72 -2.54 7.85 3.78
CA LEU A 72 -2.15 6.66 4.55
C LEU A 72 -2.67 6.70 6.00
N GLN A 73 -3.00 7.87 6.54
CA GLN A 73 -3.59 8.06 7.86
C GLN A 73 -5.13 8.08 7.89
N GLU A 74 -5.82 8.13 6.74
CA GLU A 74 -7.28 8.14 6.72
C GLU A 74 -7.85 6.81 7.26
N LYS A 75 -8.92 6.90 8.06
CA LYS A 75 -9.64 5.75 8.63
C LYS A 75 -11.01 5.61 7.95
N LYS A 76 -11.01 5.14 6.70
CA LYS A 76 -12.23 5.06 5.87
C LYS A 76 -12.66 3.63 5.57
N PHE A 77 -12.06 2.63 6.23
CA PHE A 77 -12.56 1.27 6.11
C PHE A 77 -13.97 1.17 6.69
N THR A 78 -14.90 0.59 5.94
CA THR A 78 -16.28 0.39 6.42
C THR A 78 -16.44 -0.88 7.25
N ASP A 79 -15.46 -1.79 7.17
CA ASP A 79 -15.44 -3.04 7.93
C ASP A 79 -15.52 -2.82 9.45
N SER A 80 -16.38 -3.58 10.11
CA SER A 80 -16.66 -3.41 11.53
C SER A 80 -15.45 -3.65 12.46
N ILE A 81 -14.50 -4.50 12.05
CA ILE A 81 -13.30 -4.87 12.82
C ILE A 81 -12.17 -3.88 12.53
N MET A 82 -12.04 -3.45 11.27
CA MET A 82 -10.93 -2.62 10.79
C MET A 82 -11.23 -1.11 10.70
N LYS A 83 -12.48 -0.66 10.87
CA LYS A 83 -12.91 0.76 10.75
C LYS A 83 -12.09 1.78 11.54
N ASP A 84 -11.52 1.38 12.68
CA ASP A 84 -10.75 2.28 13.54
C ASP A 84 -9.26 2.36 13.14
N GLU A 85 -8.82 1.54 12.19
CA GLU A 85 -7.46 1.50 11.67
C GLU A 85 -7.30 2.44 10.48
N SER A 86 -6.14 3.09 10.39
CA SER A 86 -5.72 3.70 9.14
C SER A 86 -5.10 2.65 8.23
N PHE A 87 -4.99 2.95 6.93
CA PHE A 87 -4.28 2.07 6.00
C PHE A 87 -2.87 1.77 6.49
N PHE A 88 -2.14 2.79 6.96
CA PHE A 88 -0.80 2.64 7.51
C PHE A 88 -0.77 1.71 8.73
N SER A 89 -1.66 1.92 9.71
CA SER A 89 -1.64 1.14 10.95
C SER A 89 -2.01 -0.32 10.69
N LEU A 90 -2.97 -0.59 9.81
CA LEU A 90 -3.33 -1.93 9.38
C LEU A 90 -2.15 -2.66 8.71
N VAL A 91 -1.57 -2.06 7.67
CA VAL A 91 -0.43 -2.64 6.94
C VAL A 91 0.75 -2.88 7.87
N LYS A 92 1.04 -1.92 8.76
CA LYS A 92 2.12 -2.03 9.74
C LYS A 92 1.83 -3.10 10.79
N LEU A 93 0.59 -3.23 11.26
CA LEU A 93 0.18 -4.24 12.25
C LEU A 93 0.39 -5.63 11.66
N VAL A 94 -0.23 -5.89 10.50
CA VAL A 94 -0.15 -7.19 9.82
C VAL A 94 1.31 -7.52 9.51
N SER A 95 2.01 -6.68 8.76
CA SER A 95 3.37 -6.99 8.31
C SER A 95 4.43 -7.12 9.42
N ASN A 96 4.25 -6.48 10.59
CA ASN A 96 5.18 -6.65 11.71
C ASN A 96 4.84 -7.83 12.62
N LYS A 97 3.55 -8.08 12.83
CA LYS A 97 3.09 -8.97 13.90
C LYS A 97 2.63 -10.34 13.38
N SER A 98 2.26 -10.49 12.11
CA SER A 98 1.99 -11.80 11.52
C SER A 98 3.24 -12.65 11.37
N ILE A 99 4.43 -12.03 11.23
CA ILE A 99 5.69 -12.71 10.88
C ILE A 99 6.54 -13.06 12.12
N ALA A 100 6.60 -12.23 13.16
CA ALA A 100 7.66 -12.35 14.18
C ALA A 100 7.22 -12.60 15.63
N HIS A 101 5.98 -12.25 16.05
CA HIS A 101 5.64 -12.20 17.50
C HIS A 101 4.16 -12.47 17.83
N GLN A 102 3.54 -13.49 17.22
CA GLN A 102 2.12 -13.81 17.47
C GLN A 102 1.81 -14.08 18.95
N GLU A 103 2.74 -14.68 19.70
CA GLU A 103 2.59 -15.01 21.13
C GLU A 103 2.43 -13.77 22.04
N SER A 104 2.91 -12.60 21.60
CA SER A 104 2.81 -11.35 22.36
C SER A 104 1.51 -10.57 22.12
N LEU A 105 0.64 -11.05 21.22
CA LEU A 105 -0.58 -10.36 20.83
C LEU A 105 -1.74 -10.73 21.75
N SER A 106 -2.39 -9.70 22.32
CA SER A 106 -3.59 -9.86 23.13
C SER A 106 -4.72 -8.92 22.69
N GLY A 107 -5.96 -9.30 23.02
CA GLY A 107 -7.17 -8.52 22.76
C GLY A 107 -7.37 -8.18 21.27
N LYS A 108 -7.81 -6.93 21.02
CA LYS A 108 -8.17 -6.43 19.68
C LYS A 108 -7.06 -6.57 18.63
N LYS A 109 -5.78 -6.57 19.02
CA LYS A 109 -4.67 -6.72 18.07
C LYS A 109 -4.60 -8.15 17.51
N ARG A 110 -4.84 -9.16 18.36
CA ARG A 110 -4.87 -10.56 17.94
C ARG A 110 -6.04 -10.82 17.01
N GLU A 111 -7.24 -10.35 17.39
CA GLU A 111 -8.44 -10.42 16.56
C GLU A 111 -8.22 -9.88 15.14
N LYS A 112 -7.59 -8.71 15.01
CA LYS A 112 -7.27 -8.10 13.71
C LYS A 112 -6.26 -8.91 12.91
N ILE A 113 -5.24 -9.47 13.56
CA ILE A 113 -4.27 -10.33 12.88
C ILE A 113 -4.95 -11.59 12.38
N ASP A 114 -5.76 -12.27 13.20
CA ASP A 114 -6.46 -13.49 12.80
C ASP A 114 -7.48 -13.22 11.67
N TYR A 115 -8.11 -12.04 11.68
CA TYR A 115 -9.07 -11.61 10.66
C TYR A 115 -8.44 -11.17 9.32
N ARG A 116 -7.12 -10.95 9.25
CA ARG A 116 -6.44 -10.32 8.09
C ARG A 116 -6.73 -10.98 6.73
N TYR A 117 -6.81 -12.32 6.70
CA TYR A 117 -7.06 -13.06 5.46
C TYR A 117 -8.51 -12.92 5.04
N LYS A 118 -9.44 -13.05 5.99
CA LYS A 118 -10.87 -12.82 5.75
C LYS A 118 -11.15 -11.39 5.30
N PHE A 119 -10.44 -10.40 5.83
CA PHE A 119 -10.57 -9.01 5.43
C PHE A 119 -10.28 -8.82 3.93
N LEU A 120 -9.13 -9.26 3.40
CA LEU A 120 -8.81 -9.09 1.97
C LEU A 120 -9.49 -10.11 1.06
N ASN A 121 -10.00 -11.21 1.60
CA ASN A 121 -10.86 -12.15 0.88
C ASN A 121 -12.30 -11.61 0.68
N ASP A 122 -12.67 -10.51 1.34
CA ASP A 122 -13.93 -9.82 1.09
C ASP A 122 -13.78 -8.80 -0.06
N ASN A 123 -14.69 -8.86 -1.04
CA ASN A 123 -14.63 -8.02 -2.24
C ASN A 123 -14.84 -6.53 -1.94
N SER A 124 -15.63 -6.16 -0.94
CA SER A 124 -15.83 -4.74 -0.60
C SER A 124 -14.57 -4.18 0.09
N ASN A 125 -14.03 -4.93 1.04
CA ASN A 125 -12.84 -4.56 1.79
C ASN A 125 -11.60 -4.48 0.90
N ILE A 126 -11.42 -5.42 -0.03
CA ILE A 126 -10.29 -5.37 -0.96
C ILE A 126 -10.39 -4.18 -1.91
N CYS A 127 -11.60 -3.77 -2.33
CA CYS A 127 -11.79 -2.57 -3.13
C CYS A 127 -11.41 -1.30 -2.35
N GLU A 128 -11.81 -1.19 -1.08
CA GLU A 128 -11.38 -0.09 -0.21
C GLU A 128 -9.85 -0.08 -0.05
N PHE A 129 -9.25 -1.24 0.16
CA PHE A 129 -7.79 -1.39 0.27
C PHE A 129 -7.06 -0.98 -1.02
N GLN A 130 -7.57 -1.39 -2.19
CA GLN A 130 -7.06 -0.99 -3.51
C GLN A 130 -7.14 0.52 -3.72
N TYR A 131 -8.22 1.15 -3.25
CA TYR A 131 -8.45 2.58 -3.42
C TYR A 131 -7.34 3.43 -2.79
N TYR A 132 -6.85 3.05 -1.60
CA TYR A 132 -5.69 3.69 -0.98
C TYR A 132 -4.43 3.60 -1.83
N ILE A 133 -4.13 2.40 -2.34
CA ILE A 133 -2.96 2.14 -3.18
C ILE A 133 -3.02 2.97 -4.45
N PHE A 134 -4.19 2.98 -5.10
CA PHE A 134 -4.42 3.75 -6.32
C PHE A 134 -4.20 5.25 -6.09
N ARG A 135 -4.77 5.83 -5.02
CA ARG A 135 -4.60 7.26 -4.72
C ARG A 135 -3.14 7.65 -4.52
N CYS A 136 -2.39 6.88 -3.75
CA CYS A 136 -0.97 7.14 -3.54
C CYS A 136 -0.17 7.00 -4.84
N HIS A 137 -0.46 5.96 -5.63
CA HIS A 137 0.25 5.71 -6.88
C HIS A 137 -0.01 6.80 -7.92
N ARG A 138 -1.24 7.31 -8.02
CA ARG A 138 -1.61 8.40 -8.96
C ARG A 138 -0.85 9.69 -8.71
N ILE A 139 -0.65 10.05 -7.44
CA ILE A 139 0.16 11.24 -7.07
C ILE A 139 1.59 11.05 -7.57
N TYR A 140 2.19 9.90 -7.29
CA TYR A 140 3.56 9.61 -7.71
C TYR A 140 3.71 9.55 -9.24
N GLU A 141 2.76 8.90 -9.93
CA GLU A 141 2.74 8.82 -11.39
C GLU A 141 2.70 10.22 -12.04
N ASN A 142 1.86 11.11 -11.52
CA ASN A 142 1.75 12.48 -12.03
C ASN A 142 3.09 13.23 -11.87
N ILE A 143 3.74 13.16 -10.71
CA ILE A 143 5.03 13.81 -10.49
C ILE A 143 6.13 13.23 -11.38
N VAL A 144 6.18 11.91 -11.55
CA VAL A 144 7.17 11.29 -12.44
C VAL A 144 6.97 11.73 -13.90
N LYS A 145 5.72 11.85 -14.34
CA LYS A 145 5.40 12.35 -15.69
C LYS A 145 5.83 13.81 -15.86
N GLU A 146 5.46 14.68 -14.93
CA GLU A 146 5.85 16.10 -14.96
C GLU A 146 7.37 16.28 -14.96
N TYR A 147 8.09 15.49 -14.15
CA TYR A 147 9.55 15.49 -14.13
C TYR A 147 10.15 15.04 -15.46
N GLY A 148 9.61 13.97 -16.05
CA GLY A 148 10.03 13.47 -17.37
C GLY A 148 9.81 14.49 -18.48
N ASP A 149 8.65 15.15 -18.49
CA ASP A 149 8.31 16.20 -19.45
C ASP A 149 9.23 17.42 -19.32
N THR A 150 9.54 17.81 -18.09
CA THR A 150 10.49 18.91 -17.81
C THR A 150 11.88 18.58 -18.36
N LEU A 151 12.40 17.38 -18.07
CA LEU A 151 13.70 16.93 -18.55
C LEU A 151 13.76 16.89 -20.09
N LEU A 152 12.72 16.38 -20.75
CA LEU A 152 12.63 16.32 -22.20
C LEU A 152 12.61 17.72 -22.83
N ASN A 153 11.93 18.67 -22.21
CA ASN A 153 11.89 20.05 -22.69
C ASN A 153 13.24 20.75 -22.54
N GLU A 154 13.93 20.58 -21.41
CA GLU A 154 15.29 21.11 -21.22
C GLU A 154 16.29 20.53 -22.23
N LEU A 155 16.18 19.24 -22.56
CA LEU A 155 17.01 18.58 -23.57
C LEU A 155 16.74 19.11 -24.99
N LYS A 156 15.47 19.38 -25.34
CA LYS A 156 15.10 19.95 -26.64
C LYS A 156 15.63 21.37 -26.82
N ILE A 157 15.56 22.21 -25.78
CA ILE A 157 16.10 23.57 -25.82
C ILE A 157 17.61 23.54 -26.11
N LYS A 158 18.36 22.71 -25.36
CA LYS A 158 19.82 22.56 -25.57
C LYS A 158 20.21 22.08 -26.96
N ASN A 159 19.36 21.32 -27.64
CA ASN A 159 19.63 20.81 -28.99
C ASN A 159 19.22 21.79 -30.11
N ASN A 160 18.38 22.78 -29.82
CA ASN A 160 17.97 23.82 -30.78
C ASN A 160 18.85 25.08 -30.71
N ASP A 161 19.69 25.21 -29.68
CA ASP A 161 20.68 26.28 -29.51
C ASP A 161 22.05 25.94 -30.17
N ILE A 162 22.10 24.94 -31.06
CA ILE A 162 23.28 24.50 -31.86
C ILE A 162 22.95 24.63 -33.34
#